data_AF-A0A6A7KED6-F1
#
_entry.id   AF-A0A6A7KED6-F1
#
_cell.length_a   1.000
_cell.length_b   1.000
_cell.length_c   1.000
_cell.angle_alpha   90.00
_cell.angle_beta   90.00
_cell.angle_gamma   90.00
#
_symmetry.space_group_name_H-M   'P 1'
#
loop_
_entity.id
_entity.type
_entity.pdbx_description
1 polymer ?
#
loop_
_entity_poly.entity_id
_entity_poly.type
_entity_poly.pdbx_seq_one_letter_code
_entity_poly.pdbx_strand_id
1 'polypeptide(L)'
;MENFDSAYLDSIAKKIGDYSFKYRELYTKCYDQIEGYAKSSIQSNLLKGFASVNRVAGEAIAKISVISKSQIGETLIETGDKLGNFGSKRLEHTMKQLIEKQSSCVQLFVENINVVNRLYNQPIELLFDKDNIYIGVEQEEL
;
A
#
# COMPACT_ATOMS: atom_id res chain seq x y z
N MET A 1 28.69 28.61 -7.44
CA MET A 1 29.43 27.62 -6.65
C MET A 1 28.38 26.80 -5.91
N GLU A 2 28.32 25.51 -6.16
CA GLU A 2 27.42 24.62 -5.42
C GLU A 2 27.91 24.50 -3.97
N ASN A 3 26.98 24.38 -3.02
CA ASN A 3 27.29 24.24 -1.61
C ASN A 3 27.40 22.75 -1.26
N PHE A 4 28.62 22.29 -0.96
CA PHE A 4 28.89 20.92 -0.52
C PHE A 4 29.25 20.84 0.96
N ASP A 5 28.98 21.89 1.75
CA ASP A 5 29.14 21.85 3.19
C ASP A 5 28.34 20.69 3.82
N SER A 6 28.94 20.00 4.80
CA SER A 6 28.33 18.83 5.43
C SER A 6 26.95 19.14 5.99
N ALA A 7 26.79 20.25 6.72
CA ALA A 7 25.52 20.58 7.34
C ALA A 7 24.43 20.84 6.30
N TYR A 8 24.81 21.42 5.15
CA TYR A 8 23.89 21.56 4.03
C TYR A 8 23.48 20.20 3.45
N LEU A 9 24.43 19.33 3.10
CA LEU A 9 24.15 18.02 2.51
C LEU A 9 23.33 17.14 3.47
N ASP A 10 23.67 17.13 4.75
CA ASP A 10 22.93 16.43 5.80
C ASP A 10 21.50 16.96 5.92
N SER A 11 21.29 18.28 5.82
CA SER A 11 19.95 18.86 5.85
C SER A 11 19.09 18.43 4.65
N ILE A 12 19.69 18.30 3.46
CA ILE A 12 19.00 17.84 2.26
C ILE A 12 18.66 16.36 2.37
N ALA A 13 19.63 15.52 2.78
CA ALA A 13 19.44 14.09 3.02
C ALA A 13 18.29 13.85 4.02
N LYS A 14 18.32 14.57 5.16
CA LYS A 14 17.26 14.53 6.17
C LYS A 14 15.92 14.96 5.60
N LYS A 15 15.85 16.07 4.86
CA LYS A 15 14.60 16.56 4.27
C LYS A 15 13.97 15.55 3.32
N ILE A 16 14.77 14.89 2.48
CA ILE A 16 14.29 13.81 1.59
C ILE A 16 13.79 12.63 2.42
N GLY A 17 14.53 12.22 3.45
CA GLY A 17 14.13 11.17 4.38
C GLY A 17 12.80 11.47 5.09
N ASP A 18 12.63 12.69 5.60
CA ASP A 18 11.41 13.16 6.27
C ASP A 18 10.21 13.14 5.33
N TYR A 19 10.38 13.58 4.07
CA TYR A 19 9.30 13.48 3.08
C TYR A 19 8.97 12.04 2.72
N SER A 20 9.96 11.16 2.62
CA SER A 20 9.75 9.72 2.40
C SER A 20 8.93 9.10 3.52
N PHE A 21 9.23 9.45 4.76
CA PHE A 21 8.50 8.99 5.93
C PHE A 21 7.05 9.51 5.92
N LYS A 22 6.85 10.81 5.71
CA LYS A 22 5.51 11.42 5.59
C LYS A 22 4.69 10.80 4.47
N TYR A 23 5.32 10.51 3.34
CA TYR A 23 4.68 9.82 2.23
C TYR A 23 4.18 8.44 2.64
N ARG A 24 5.02 7.65 3.32
CA ARG A 24 4.64 6.32 3.81
C ARG A 24 3.50 6.38 4.81
N GLU A 25 3.52 7.35 5.72
CA GLU A 25 2.44 7.55 6.68
C GLU A 25 1.11 7.89 5.98
N LEU A 26 1.14 8.83 5.02
CA LEU A 26 -0.03 9.20 4.24
C LEU A 26 -0.55 8.02 3.41
N TYR A 27 0.36 7.29 2.75
CA TYR A 27 0.07 6.07 2.00
C TYR A 27 -0.68 5.05 2.87
N THR A 28 -0.15 4.74 4.06
CA THR A 28 -0.76 3.77 4.97
C THR A 28 -2.16 4.23 5.40
N LYS A 29 -2.33 5.51 5.75
CA LYS A 29 -3.65 6.06 6.09
C LYS A 29 -4.66 5.91 4.94
N CYS A 30 -4.25 6.22 3.72
CA CYS A 30 -5.10 6.06 2.54
C CYS A 30 -5.43 4.58 2.26
N TYR A 31 -4.44 3.70 2.37
CA TYR A 31 -4.61 2.26 2.20
C TYR A 31 -5.66 1.72 3.19
N ASP A 32 -5.50 2.01 4.48
CA ASP A 32 -6.39 1.54 5.55
C ASP A 32 -7.83 2.06 5.35
N GLN A 33 -7.98 3.33 4.96
CA GLN A 33 -9.31 3.91 4.69
C GLN A 33 -9.99 3.24 3.50
N ILE A 34 -9.29 3.06 2.38
CA ILE A 34 -9.86 2.43 1.18
C ILE A 34 -10.23 0.97 1.47
N GLU A 35 -9.34 0.23 2.13
CA GLU A 35 -9.59 -1.16 2.50
C GLU A 35 -10.79 -1.28 3.44
N GLY A 36 -10.87 -0.43 4.47
CA GLY A 36 -11.97 -0.39 5.42
C GLY A 36 -13.32 -0.06 4.78
N TYR A 37 -13.38 0.97 3.93
CA TYR A 37 -14.61 1.34 3.21
C TYR A 37 -15.07 0.26 2.23
N ALA A 38 -14.13 -0.41 1.56
CA ALA A 38 -14.49 -1.47 0.64
C ALA A 38 -15.03 -2.71 1.36
N LYS A 39 -14.37 -3.18 2.43
CA LYS A 39 -14.84 -4.34 3.22
C LYS A 39 -16.23 -4.09 3.82
N SER A 40 -16.45 -2.91 4.41
CA SER A 40 -17.74 -2.54 4.99
C SER A 40 -18.85 -2.41 3.95
N SER A 41 -18.55 -1.90 2.75
CA SER A 41 -19.51 -1.80 1.64
C SER A 41 -19.95 -3.17 1.13
N ILE A 42 -19.01 -4.12 0.98
CA ILE A 42 -19.32 -5.51 0.59
C ILE A 42 -20.23 -6.16 1.65
N GLN A 43 -19.87 -6.05 2.94
CA GLN A 43 -20.68 -6.57 4.03
C GLN A 43 -22.09 -5.95 4.06
N SER A 44 -22.20 -4.63 3.92
CA SER A 44 -23.50 -3.93 3.93
C SER A 44 -24.38 -4.35 2.75
N ASN A 45 -23.81 -4.48 1.55
CA ASN A 45 -24.56 -4.89 0.37
C ASN A 45 -25.06 -6.34 0.48
N LEU A 46 -24.24 -7.25 1.02
CA LEU A 46 -24.67 -8.62 1.32
C LEU A 46 -25.80 -8.64 2.35
N LEU A 47 -25.64 -7.94 3.48
CA LEU A 47 -26.66 -7.84 4.53
C LEU A 47 -27.99 -7.26 4.00
N LYS A 48 -27.94 -6.19 3.18
CA LYS A 48 -29.13 -5.61 2.55
C LYS A 48 -29.81 -6.61 1.61
N GLY A 49 -29.03 -7.38 0.85
CA GLY A 49 -29.54 -8.46 0.00
C GLY A 49 -30.31 -9.50 0.80
N PHE A 50 -29.70 -10.03 1.88
CA PHE A 50 -30.35 -11.01 2.76
C PHE A 50 -31.60 -10.45 3.46
N ALA A 51 -31.54 -9.23 3.98
CA ALA A 51 -32.69 -8.59 4.63
C ALA A 51 -33.88 -8.41 3.67
N SER A 52 -33.62 -8.05 2.42
CA SER A 52 -34.65 -7.88 1.38
C SER A 52 -35.36 -9.20 1.07
N VAL A 53 -34.61 -10.30 1.01
CA VAL A 53 -35.17 -11.65 0.79
C VAL A 53 -36.02 -12.10 1.97
N ASN A 54 -35.57 -11.89 3.21
CA ASN A 54 -36.37 -12.18 4.40
C ASN A 54 -37.67 -11.38 4.45
N ARG A 55 -37.64 -10.11 4.02
CA ARG A 55 -38.85 -9.26 3.95
C ARG A 55 -39.86 -9.78 2.94
N VAL A 56 -39.40 -10.18 1.74
CA VAL A 56 -40.25 -10.78 0.70
C VAL A 56 -40.80 -12.15 1.13
N ALA A 57 -39.98 -12.97 1.80
CA ALA A 57 -40.41 -14.26 2.33
C ALA A 57 -41.47 -14.10 3.45
N GLY A 58 -41.36 -13.05 4.28
CA GLY A 58 -42.32 -12.70 5.32
C GLY A 58 -43.64 -12.14 4.78
N GLU A 59 -43.60 -11.29 3.75
CA GLU A 59 -44.81 -10.76 3.09
C GLU A 59 -45.52 -11.81 2.20
N ALA A 60 -44.78 -12.79 1.64
CA ALA A 60 -45.31 -13.81 0.73
C ALA A 60 -45.91 -15.06 1.39
N ILE A 61 -45.92 -15.18 2.72
CA ILE A 61 -46.69 -16.23 3.42
C ILE A 61 -48.19 -16.13 3.08
N ALA A 62 -48.64 -14.97 2.60
CA ALA A 62 -50.04 -14.73 2.30
C ALA A 62 -50.57 -15.31 0.96
N LYS A 63 -49.75 -15.75 -0.04
CA LYS A 63 -50.38 -15.93 -1.37
C LYS A 63 -49.92 -16.95 -2.43
N ILE A 64 -48.82 -17.71 -2.36
CA ILE A 64 -48.53 -18.65 -3.48
C ILE A 64 -47.96 -20.00 -3.03
N SER A 65 -48.66 -21.04 -3.47
CA SER A 65 -48.38 -22.47 -3.38
C SER A 65 -47.58 -22.99 -4.61
N VAL A 66 -46.86 -24.10 -4.42
CA VAL A 66 -46.37 -25.07 -5.44
C VAL A 66 -45.07 -24.75 -6.25
N ILE A 67 -44.24 -23.77 -5.87
CA ILE A 67 -42.80 -23.79 -6.26
C ILE A 67 -41.98 -23.77 -4.98
N SER A 68 -41.03 -24.70 -4.84
CA SER A 68 -40.33 -24.92 -3.56
C SER A 68 -39.54 -23.65 -3.19
N LYS A 69 -39.85 -23.08 -2.01
CA LYS A 69 -39.10 -21.95 -1.43
C LYS A 69 -37.59 -22.23 -1.33
N SER A 70 -37.22 -23.51 -1.26
CA SER A 70 -35.84 -24.00 -1.21
C SER A 70 -35.05 -23.65 -2.48
N GLN A 71 -35.59 -23.89 -3.68
CA GLN A 71 -34.84 -23.74 -4.93
C GLN A 71 -34.58 -22.26 -5.30
N ILE A 72 -35.56 -21.39 -4.99
CA ILE A 72 -35.40 -19.94 -5.12
C ILE A 72 -34.40 -19.40 -4.09
N GLY A 73 -34.44 -19.91 -2.85
CA GLY A 73 -33.49 -19.55 -1.79
C GLY A 73 -32.03 -19.88 -2.16
N GLU A 74 -31.77 -21.08 -2.67
CA GLU A 74 -30.43 -21.51 -3.09
C GLU A 74 -29.87 -20.67 -4.23
N THR A 75 -30.68 -20.38 -5.25
CA THR A 75 -30.26 -19.56 -6.40
C THR A 75 -29.86 -18.14 -5.97
N LEU A 76 -30.59 -17.56 -5.00
CA LEU A 76 -30.27 -16.24 -4.45
C LEU A 76 -29.04 -16.24 -3.55
N ILE A 77 -28.85 -17.28 -2.72
CA ILE A 77 -27.64 -17.45 -1.91
C ILE A 77 -26.41 -17.53 -2.83
N GLU A 78 -26.47 -18.38 -3.86
CA GLU A 78 -25.38 -18.55 -4.82
C GLU A 78 -25.08 -17.23 -5.58
N THR A 79 -26.11 -16.46 -5.93
CA THR A 79 -25.94 -15.15 -6.57
C THR A 79 -25.32 -14.11 -5.62
N GLY A 80 -25.73 -14.12 -4.35
CA GLY A 80 -25.14 -13.28 -3.30
C GLY A 80 -23.66 -13.59 -3.07
N ASP A 81 -23.30 -14.87 -3.00
CA ASP A 81 -21.92 -15.33 -2.85
C ASP A 81 -21.06 -14.95 -4.05
N LYS A 82 -21.59 -15.10 -5.28
CA LYS A 82 -20.92 -14.64 -6.52
C LYS A 82 -20.68 -13.13 -6.51
N LEU A 83 -21.66 -12.33 -6.07
CA LEU A 83 -21.54 -10.88 -5.99
C LEU A 83 -20.52 -10.44 -4.93
N GLY A 84 -20.52 -11.09 -3.77
CA GLY A 84 -19.52 -10.88 -2.71
C GLY A 84 -18.11 -11.20 -3.23
N ASN A 85 -17.92 -12.35 -3.88
CA ASN A 85 -16.66 -12.76 -4.46
C ASN A 85 -16.15 -11.81 -5.55
N PHE A 86 -17.05 -11.30 -6.41
CA PHE A 86 -16.70 -10.30 -7.42
C PHE A 86 -16.26 -8.97 -6.77
N GLY A 87 -16.96 -8.53 -5.73
CA GLY A 87 -16.58 -7.35 -4.94
C GLY A 87 -15.19 -7.49 -4.32
N SER A 88 -14.89 -8.65 -3.72
CA SER A 88 -13.57 -8.94 -3.14
C SER A 88 -12.45 -8.94 -4.18
N LYS A 89 -12.65 -9.58 -5.34
CA LYS A 89 -11.65 -9.58 -6.43
C LYS A 89 -11.38 -8.18 -6.98
N ARG A 90 -12.42 -7.36 -7.11
CA ARG A 90 -12.28 -5.97 -7.54
C ARG A 90 -11.51 -5.14 -6.52
N LEU A 91 -11.76 -5.37 -5.22
CA LEU A 91 -10.99 -4.75 -4.14
C LEU A 91 -9.52 -5.13 -4.22
N GLU A 92 -9.20 -6.43 -4.31
CA GLU A 92 -7.82 -6.91 -4.46
C GLU A 92 -7.10 -6.24 -5.64
N HIS A 93 -7.76 -6.12 -6.79
CA HIS A 93 -7.20 -5.46 -7.96
C HIS A 93 -6.89 -3.98 -7.70
N THR A 94 -7.81 -3.24 -7.10
CA THR A 94 -7.60 -1.82 -6.74
C THR A 94 -6.48 -1.65 -5.71
N MET A 95 -6.45 -2.49 -4.67
CA MET A 95 -5.40 -2.40 -3.64
C MET A 95 -4.03 -2.75 -4.22
N LYS A 96 -3.95 -3.68 -5.17
CA LYS A 96 -2.70 -4.01 -5.86
C LYS A 96 -2.10 -2.81 -6.58
N GLN A 97 -2.90 -2.00 -7.25
CA GLN A 97 -2.44 -0.75 -7.90
C GLN A 97 -1.90 0.25 -6.87
N LEU A 98 -2.44 0.25 -5.65
CA LEU A 98 -1.95 1.10 -4.57
C LEU A 98 -0.60 0.59 -4.04
N ILE A 99 -0.45 -0.72 -3.84
CA ILE A 99 0.80 -1.36 -3.38
C ILE A 99 1.97 -1.03 -4.32
N GLU A 100 1.73 -0.98 -5.63
CA GLU A 100 2.75 -0.57 -6.62
C GLU A 100 3.27 0.86 -6.40
N LYS A 101 2.56 1.69 -5.64
CA LYS A 101 2.96 3.06 -5.27
C LYS A 101 3.54 3.17 -3.86
N GLN A 102 3.64 2.07 -3.10
CA GLN A 102 4.13 2.10 -1.71
C GLN A 102 5.55 2.65 -1.57
N SER A 103 6.42 2.36 -2.54
CA SER A 103 7.82 2.80 -2.50
C SER A 103 7.98 4.19 -3.14
N SER A 104 8.70 5.06 -2.45
CA SER A 104 9.12 6.37 -2.99
C SER A 104 10.45 6.32 -3.74
N CYS A 105 11.19 5.20 -3.68
CA CYS A 105 12.53 5.01 -4.29
C CYS A 105 13.55 6.12 -3.98
N VAL A 106 13.34 6.92 -2.94
CA VAL A 106 14.22 8.07 -2.62
C VAL A 106 15.44 7.71 -1.79
N GLN A 107 15.48 6.49 -1.23
CA GLN A 107 16.57 6.03 -0.38
C GLN A 107 17.93 6.11 -1.10
N LEU A 108 17.98 5.73 -2.38
CA LEU A 108 19.19 5.82 -3.20
C LEU A 108 19.72 7.26 -3.33
N PHE A 109 18.83 8.26 -3.35
CA PHE A 109 19.24 9.65 -3.40
C PHE A 109 19.84 10.11 -2.07
N VAL A 110 19.25 9.69 -0.95
CA VAL A 110 19.80 9.95 0.39
C VAL A 110 21.18 9.32 0.53
N GLU A 111 21.33 8.05 0.11
CA GLU A 111 22.60 7.33 0.14
C GLU A 111 23.66 8.02 -0.73
N ASN A 112 23.31 8.42 -1.96
CA ASN A 112 24.23 9.14 -2.83
C ASN A 112 24.66 10.50 -2.26
N ILE A 113 23.74 11.24 -1.62
CA ILE A 113 24.08 12.51 -0.96
C ILE A 113 25.05 12.26 0.19
N ASN A 114 24.83 11.21 0.99
CA ASN A 114 25.74 10.83 2.07
C ASN A 114 27.11 10.40 1.55
N VAL A 115 27.17 9.68 0.41
CA VAL A 115 28.43 9.32 -0.26
C VAL A 115 29.18 10.58 -0.71
N VAL A 116 28.50 11.53 -1.36
CA VAL A 116 29.10 12.81 -1.76
C VAL A 116 29.58 13.60 -0.53
N ASN A 117 28.78 13.63 0.54
CA ASN A 117 29.16 14.30 1.77
C ASN A 117 30.45 13.71 2.35
N ARG A 118 30.55 12.38 2.42
CA ARG A 118 31.76 11.69 2.89
C ARG A 118 32.97 11.98 2.01
N LEU A 119 32.82 11.85 0.69
CA LEU A 119 33.93 12.07 -0.24
C LEU A 119 34.47 13.51 -0.22
N TYR A 120 33.60 14.49 0.04
CA TYR A 120 33.97 15.90 0.02
C TYR A 120 34.42 16.44 1.39
N ASN A 121 33.78 15.99 2.48
CA ASN A 121 33.96 16.59 3.81
C ASN A 121 34.72 15.71 4.82
N GLN A 122 35.09 14.48 4.47
CA GLN A 122 35.84 13.58 5.35
C GLN A 122 37.15 13.12 4.70
N PRO A 123 38.20 12.84 5.48
CA PRO A 123 39.39 12.17 4.96
C PRO A 123 39.03 10.86 4.26
N ILE A 124 39.63 10.61 3.09
CA ILE A 124 39.49 9.36 2.36
C ILE A 124 40.85 8.69 2.21
N GLU A 125 40.89 7.38 2.43
CA GLU A 125 42.06 6.58 2.09
C GLU A 125 41.97 6.18 0.62
N LEU A 126 43.05 6.39 -0.12
CA LEU A 126 43.16 6.01 -1.52
C LEU A 126 44.28 4.99 -1.65
N LEU A 127 43.93 3.80 -2.10
CA LEU A 127 44.88 2.76 -2.47
C LEU A 127 44.88 2.69 -3.99
N PHE A 128 46.04 2.59 -4.61
CA PHE A 128 46.12 2.48 -6.06
C PHE A 128 47.19 1.47 -6.47
N ASP A 129 46.93 0.79 -7.56
CA ASP A 129 47.91 -0.04 -8.25
C ASP A 129 48.12 0.49 -9.68
N LYS A 130 48.74 -0.31 -10.55
CA LYS A 130 49.04 0.10 -11.93
C LYS A 130 47.78 0.36 -12.77
N ASP A 131 46.68 -0.31 -12.46
CA ASP A 131 45.47 -0.38 -13.27
C ASP A 131 44.22 0.17 -12.55
N ASN A 132 44.24 0.28 -11.21
CA ASN A 132 43.06 0.58 -10.40
C ASN A 132 43.30 1.65 -9.32
N ILE A 133 42.22 2.35 -8.96
CA ILE A 133 42.12 3.18 -7.76
C ILE A 133 41.00 2.62 -6.89
N TYR A 134 41.31 2.38 -5.62
CA TYR A 134 40.42 1.90 -4.59
C TYR A 134 40.21 3.01 -3.56
N ILE A 135 38.95 3.19 -3.13
CA ILE A 135 38.58 4.18 -2.13
C ILE A 135 38.26 3.42 -0.84
N GLY A 136 39.06 3.64 0.20
CA GLY A 136 38.86 3.09 1.53
C GLY A 136 37.61 3.69 2.18
N VAL A 137 36.71 2.80 2.62
CA VAL A 137 35.55 3.18 3.42
C VAL A 137 35.81 2.73 4.85
N GLU A 138 36.31 3.62 5.72
CA GLU A 138 36.37 3.34 7.16
C GLU A 138 34.94 3.02 7.64
N GLN A 139 34.74 1.80 8.14
CA GLN A 139 33.54 1.44 8.89
C GLN A 139 33.81 1.83 10.34
N GLU A 140 33.05 2.77 10.89
CA GLU A 140 33.06 2.99 12.35
C GLU A 140 32.68 1.67 13.03
N GLU A 141 33.62 1.10 13.79
CA GLU A 141 33.34 -0.03 14.68
C GLU A 141 32.32 0.41 15.73
N LEU A 142 31.24 -0.37 15.85
CA LEU A 142 30.15 -0.23 16.83
C LEU A 142 30.61 -0.43 18.27
#